data_AF-A0A2H5QBY0-F1
#
_entry.id   AF-A0A2H5QBY0-F1
#
_cell.length_a   1.000
_cell.length_b   1.000
_cell.length_c   1.000
_cell.angle_alpha   90.00
_cell.angle_beta   90.00
_cell.angle_gamma   90.00
#
_symmetry.space_group_name_H-M   'P 1'
#
loop_
_entity.id
_entity.type
_entity.pdbx_description
1 polymer ?
#
loop_
_entity_poly.entity_id
_entity_poly.type
_entity_poly.pdbx_seq_one_letter_code
_entity_poly.pdbx_strand_id
1 'polypeptide(L)'
;MLQMLDDFVDVSKDEKQLMHLWNSFVRKQRVLADGHVPWACEAFSKLHGRELVLSPALFWCWRLFMIKLWNHGLLDGCTMNNCNMILEKCRDEESDTGKS
;
A
#
# COMPACT_ATOMS: atom_id res chain seq x y z
N MET A 1 8.43 13.08 21.85
CA MET A 1 9.01 11.82 21.31
C MET A 1 8.96 11.90 19.78
N LEU A 2 9.74 12.80 19.20
CA LEU A 2 9.74 13.15 17.77
C LEU A 2 11.19 13.22 17.24
N GLN A 3 12.09 12.40 17.78
CA GLN A 3 13.53 12.58 17.57
C GLN A 3 14.26 11.24 17.48
N MET A 4 13.78 10.33 16.63
CA MET A 4 14.48 9.07 16.29
C MET A 4 14.23 8.61 14.83
N LEU A 5 13.64 9.45 13.98
CA LEU A 5 13.44 9.13 12.56
C LEU A 5 14.43 9.88 11.64
N ASP A 6 15.32 10.69 12.21
CA ASP A 6 16.33 11.46 11.46
C ASP A 6 17.63 10.66 11.21
N ASP A 7 17.79 9.49 11.85
CA ASP A 7 18.98 8.63 11.70
C ASP A 7 18.83 7.56 10.60
N PHE A 8 17.74 7.57 9.82
CA PHE A 8 17.65 6.76 8.61
C PHE A 8 18.05 7.60 7.40
N VAL A 9 19.34 7.56 7.08
CA VAL A 9 19.85 7.92 5.75
C VAL A 9 19.08 7.07 4.72
N ASP A 10 18.34 7.76 3.86
CA ASP A 10 17.61 7.30 2.66
C ASP A 10 16.28 6.56 2.84
N VAL A 11 15.27 7.21 3.46
CA VAL A 11 13.86 6.92 3.12
C VAL A 11 13.36 8.02 2.18
N SER A 12 12.98 7.65 0.95
CA SER A 12 12.48 8.59 -0.05
C SER A 12 11.19 9.25 0.42
N LYS A 13 10.84 10.41 -0.15
CA LYS A 13 9.58 11.10 0.19
C LYS A 13 8.36 10.19 -0.04
N ASP A 14 8.40 9.40 -1.10
CA ASP A 14 7.33 8.46 -1.48
C ASP A 14 7.22 7.28 -0.49
N GLU A 15 8.35 6.75 -0.03
CA GLU A 15 8.36 5.71 1.00
C GLU A 15 7.79 6.22 2.32
N LYS A 16 8.16 7.44 2.74
CA LYS A 16 7.58 8.08 3.93
C LYS A 16 6.07 8.26 3.77
N GLN A 17 5.62 8.70 2.60
CA GLN A 17 4.19 8.84 2.30
C GLN A 17 3.46 7.50 2.41
N LEU A 18 3.99 6.43 1.80
CA LEU A 18 3.39 5.11 1.90
C LEU A 18 3.30 4.64 3.36
N MET A 19 4.38 4.79 4.12
CA MET A 19 4.40 4.44 5.54
C MET A 19 3.34 5.21 6.32
N HIS A 20 3.15 6.51 6.06
CA HIS A 20 2.13 7.30 6.71
C HIS A 20 0.71 6.84 6.35
N LEU A 21 0.43 6.54 5.08
CA LEU A 21 -0.86 6.01 4.64
C LEU A 21 -1.16 4.67 5.32
N TRP A 22 -0.20 3.74 5.29
CA TRP A 22 -0.35 2.42 5.88
C TRP A 22 -0.53 2.49 7.41
N ASN A 23 0.29 3.27 8.11
CA ASN A 23 0.18 3.43 9.57
C ASN A 23 -1.16 4.05 9.98
N SER A 24 -1.63 5.03 9.20
CA SER A 24 -2.96 5.63 9.39
C SER A 24 -4.07 4.61 9.19
N PHE A 25 -3.98 3.78 8.15
CA PHE A 25 -4.92 2.71 7.85
C PHE A 25 -4.97 1.66 8.96
N VAL A 26 -3.81 1.11 9.36
CA VAL A 26 -3.67 0.12 10.44
C VAL A 26 -4.33 0.60 11.73
N ARG A 27 -4.08 1.87 12.10
CA ARG A 27 -4.69 2.48 13.30
C ARG A 27 -6.20 2.62 13.17
N LYS A 28 -6.70 3.12 12.04
CA LYS A 28 -8.14 3.36 11.83
C LYS A 28 -8.94 2.06 11.73
N GLN A 29 -8.38 1.04 11.07
CA GLN A 29 -9.03 -0.26 10.86
C GLN A 29 -8.73 -1.28 11.97
N ARG A 30 -7.92 -0.90 12.96
CA ARG A 30 -7.54 -1.75 14.10
C ARG A 30 -6.96 -3.10 13.65
N VAL A 31 -5.98 -3.04 12.74
CA VAL A 31 -5.21 -4.22 12.32
C VAL A 31 -4.26 -4.60 13.46
N LEU A 32 -4.71 -5.51 14.34
CA LEU A 32 -4.02 -5.85 15.59
C LEU A 32 -3.23 -7.17 15.53
N ALA A 33 -3.45 -8.00 14.52
CA ALA A 33 -2.87 -9.33 14.41
C ALA A 33 -2.34 -9.58 12.99
N ASP A 34 -1.27 -10.36 12.89
CA ASP A 34 -0.64 -10.75 11.62
C ASP A 34 -1.62 -11.44 10.67
N GLY A 35 -2.56 -12.23 11.21
CA GLY A 35 -3.62 -12.87 10.42
C GLY A 35 -4.57 -11.89 9.72
N HIS A 36 -4.58 -10.60 10.09
CA HIS A 36 -5.37 -9.57 9.41
C HIS A 36 -4.62 -8.93 8.25
N VAL A 37 -3.30 -9.13 8.12
CA VAL A 37 -2.47 -8.47 7.10
C VAL A 37 -2.96 -8.76 5.68
N PRO A 38 -3.35 -10.00 5.30
CA PRO A 38 -3.87 -10.27 3.96
C PRO A 38 -5.11 -9.43 3.61
N TRP A 39 -6.10 -9.43 4.50
CA TRP A 39 -7.30 -8.60 4.34
C TRP A 39 -6.95 -7.11 4.30
N ALA A 40 -6.05 -6.66 5.18
CA ALA A 40 -5.62 -5.28 5.27
C ALA A 40 -4.97 -4.81 3.96
N CYS A 41 -4.17 -5.64 3.29
CA CYS A 41 -3.57 -5.31 2.00
C CYS A 41 -4.62 -5.09 0.90
N GLU A 42 -5.64 -5.96 0.82
CA GLU A 42 -6.72 -5.79 -0.15
C GLU A 42 -7.55 -4.54 0.15
N ALA A 43 -7.91 -4.33 1.42
CA ALA A 43 -8.69 -3.18 1.85
C ALA A 43 -7.92 -1.86 1.67
N PHE A 44 -6.62 -1.85 1.93
CA PHE A 44 -5.74 -0.71 1.65
C PHE A 44 -5.66 -0.40 0.15
N SER A 45 -5.48 -1.43 -0.68
CA SER A 45 -5.44 -1.28 -2.14
C SER A 45 -6.75 -0.73 -2.70
N LYS A 46 -7.90 -1.09 -2.11
CA LYS A 46 -9.21 -0.50 -2.46
C LYS A 46 -9.33 0.95 -2.03
N LEU A 47 -8.91 1.28 -0.79
CA LEU A 47 -9.08 2.62 -0.23
C LEU A 47 -8.15 3.65 -0.88
N HIS A 48 -6.89 3.27 -1.13
CA HIS A 48 -5.85 4.15 -1.67
C HIS A 48 -5.56 3.88 -3.15
N GLY A 49 -6.35 3.03 -3.81
CA GLY A 49 -6.09 2.57 -5.17
C GLY A 49 -5.87 3.71 -6.16
N ARG A 50 -6.72 4.75 -6.10
CA ARG A 50 -6.59 5.95 -6.92
C ARG A 50 -5.26 6.69 -6.72
N GLU A 51 -4.89 6.96 -5.46
CA GLU A 51 -3.64 7.65 -5.11
C GLU A 51 -2.42 6.83 -5.56
N LEU A 52 -2.50 5.50 -5.41
CA LEU A 52 -1.47 4.56 -5.85
C LEU A 52 -1.32 4.56 -7.36
N VAL A 53 -2.41 4.48 -8.14
CA VAL A 53 -2.29 4.39 -9.62
C VAL A 53 -1.86 5.70 -10.27
N LEU A 54 -2.19 6.85 -9.66
CA LEU A 54 -1.81 8.17 -10.17
C LEU A 54 -0.33 8.52 -9.92
N SER A 55 0.30 7.92 -8.91
CA SER A 55 1.72 8.12 -8.58
C SER A 55 2.54 6.87 -8.85
N PRO A 56 3.33 6.81 -9.95
CA PRO A 56 4.17 5.65 -10.25
C PRO A 56 5.14 5.30 -9.12
N ALA A 57 5.72 6.30 -8.44
CA ALA A 57 6.65 6.07 -7.33
C ALA A 57 5.94 5.40 -6.14
N LEU A 58 4.76 5.91 -5.76
CA LEU A 58 3.99 5.34 -4.64
C LEU A 58 3.48 3.94 -4.96
N PHE A 59 3.07 3.68 -6.20
CA PHE A 59 2.72 2.34 -6.68
C PHE A 59 3.87 1.34 -6.51
N TRP A 60 5.09 1.74 -6.89
CA TRP A 60 6.28 0.91 -6.73
C TRP A 60 6.62 0.68 -5.25
N CYS A 61 6.54 1.72 -4.41
CA CYS A 61 6.71 1.56 -2.97
C CYS A 61 5.70 0.55 -2.40
N TRP A 62 4.44 0.59 -2.83
CA TRP A 62 3.41 -0.35 -2.39
C TRP A 62 3.73 -1.79 -2.80
N ARG A 63 4.19 -2.00 -4.05
CA ARG A 63 4.64 -3.32 -4.50
C ARG A 63 5.82 -3.85 -3.69
N LEU A 64 6.83 -3.01 -3.43
CA LEU A 64 7.98 -3.40 -2.60
C LEU A 64 7.55 -3.74 -1.17
N PHE A 65 6.58 -3.00 -0.63
CA PHE A 65 6.02 -3.30 0.69
C PHE A 65 5.29 -4.64 0.72
N MET A 66 4.45 -4.95 -0.27
CA MET A 66 3.80 -6.27 -0.38
C MET A 66 4.84 -7.41 -0.50
N ILE A 67 5.92 -7.22 -1.27
CA ILE A 67 7.02 -8.20 -1.36
C ILE A 67 7.68 -8.42 0.01
N LYS A 68 7.91 -7.36 0.78
CA LYS A 68 8.43 -7.48 2.14
C LYS A 68 7.49 -8.31 3.02
N LEU A 69 6.18 -8.06 2.97
CA LEU A 69 5.21 -8.83 3.75
C LEU A 69 5.20 -10.32 3.38
N TRP A 70 5.27 -10.64 2.09
CA TRP A 70 5.38 -12.02 1.61
C TRP A 70 6.66 -12.70 2.10
N ASN A 71 7.82 -12.01 2.02
CA ASN A 71 9.09 -12.56 2.52
C ASN A 71 9.06 -12.85 4.03
N HIS A 72 8.22 -12.16 4.79
CA HIS A 72 8.01 -12.40 6.22
C HIS A 72 6.86 -13.39 6.52
N GLY A 73 6.24 -13.97 5.50
CA GLY A 73 5.12 -14.92 5.66
C GLY A 73 3.80 -14.28 6.11
N LEU A 74 3.68 -12.95 6.03
CA LEU A 74 2.49 -12.18 6.43
C LEU A 74 1.48 -12.01 5.28
N LEU A 75 1.90 -12.31 4.06
CA LEU A 75 1.10 -12.20 2.86
C LEU A 75 1.30 -13.44 2.00
N ASP A 76 0.25 -13.86 1.29
CA ASP A 76 0.34 -14.92 0.30
C ASP A 76 0.23 -14.40 -1.16
N GLY A 77 0.52 -15.27 -2.14
CA GLY A 77 0.61 -14.90 -3.56
C GLY A 77 -0.77 -14.70 -4.17
N CYS A 78 -1.78 -15.37 -3.62
CA CYS A 78 -3.17 -15.15 -3.95
C CYS A 78 -3.58 -13.71 -3.60
N THR A 79 -3.26 -13.28 -2.38
CA THR A 79 -3.55 -11.94 -1.88
C THR A 79 -2.78 -10.87 -2.66
N MET A 80 -1.51 -11.11 -2.99
CA MET A 80 -0.75 -10.21 -3.87
C MET A 80 -1.41 -10.05 -5.23
N ASN A 81 -1.86 -11.15 -5.84
CA ASN A 81 -2.57 -11.12 -7.12
C ASN A 81 -3.89 -10.33 -6.99
N ASN A 82 -4.67 -10.56 -5.93
CA ASN A 82 -5.90 -9.83 -5.66
C ASN A 82 -5.64 -8.32 -5.55
N CYS A 83 -4.60 -7.91 -4.81
CA CYS A 83 -4.21 -6.51 -4.70
C CYS A 83 -3.85 -5.90 -6.06
N ASN A 84 -3.11 -6.62 -6.91
CA ASN A 84 -2.78 -6.15 -8.26
C ASN A 84 -4.04 -6.01 -9.13
N MET A 85 -4.94 -6.98 -9.10
CA MET A 85 -6.21 -6.92 -9.84
C MET A 85 -7.10 -5.74 -9.39
N ILE A 86 -7.11 -5.43 -8.09
CA ILE A 86 -7.80 -4.25 -7.56
C ILE A 86 -7.22 -2.96 -8.16
N LEU A 87 -5.89 -2.85 -8.19
CA LEU A 87 -5.20 -1.66 -8.72
C LEU A 87 -5.33 -1.54 -10.24
N GLU A 88 -5.36 -2.64 -10.98
CA GLU A 88 -5.66 -2.64 -12.42
C GLU A 88 -7.05 -2.07 -12.69
N LYS A 89 -8.08 -2.53 -11.95
CA LYS A 89 -9.43 -1.97 -12.06
C LYS A 89 -9.47 -0.47 -11.78
N CYS A 90 -8.79 -0.01 -10.72
CA CYS A 90 -8.71 1.42 -10.43
C CYS A 90 -8.04 2.21 -11.57
N ARG A 91 -7.04 1.63 -12.24
CA ARG A 91 -6.38 2.28 -13.39
C ARG A 91 -7.31 2.39 -14.60
N ASP A 92 -8.07 1.34 -14.88
CA ASP A 92 -9.04 1.34 -15.97
C ASP A 92 -10.15 2.37 -15.74
N GLU A 93 -10.67 2.48 -14.52
CA GLU A 93 -11.68 3.47 -14.11
C GLU A 93 -11.18 4.93 -14.24
N GLU A 94 -9.94 5.23 -13.85
CA GLU A 94 -9.36 6.57 -14.05
C GLU A 94 -9.14 6.90 -15.54
N SER A 95 -8.88 5.88 -16.38
CA SER A 95 -8.70 6.08 -17.82
C SER A 95 -10.00 6.39 -18.56
N ASP A 96 -11.14 5.94 -18.02
CA ASP A 96 -12.47 6.12 -18.61
C ASP A 96 -13.10 7.46 -18.19
N THR A 97 -12.84 7.88 -16.94
CA THR A 97 -13.27 9.19 -16.42
C THR A 97 -12.51 10.37 -17.04
N GLY A 98 -11.28 10.17 -17.54
CA GLY A 98 -10.52 11.18 -18.27
C GLY A 98 -10.96 11.42 -19.72
N LYS A 99 -11.95 10.68 -20.22
CA LYS A 99 -12.46 10.77 -21.60
C LYS A 99 -13.84 11.42 -21.74
N SER A 100 -14.46 11.88 -20.65
CA SER A 100 -15.77 12.56 -20.65
C SER A 100 -15.66 14.07 -20.50
#